data_AF-A0A847EL02-F1
#
_entry.id   AF-A0A847EL02-F1
#
_cell.length_a   1.000
_cell.length_b   1.000
_cell.length_c   1.000
_cell.angle_alpha   90.00
_cell.angle_beta   90.00
_cell.angle_gamma   90.00
#
_symmetry.space_group_name_H-M   'P 1'
#
loop_
_entity.id
_entity.type
_entity.pdbx_description
1 polymer ?
#
loop_
_entity_poly.entity_id
_entity_poly.type
_entity_poly.pdbx_seq_one_letter_code
_entity_poly.pdbx_strand_id
1 'polypeptide(L)' 'MPTAPIATWGDPAHLAWLEDHRTQLLDFYAPEVCRAEGGYHWIGNDGHAIPAQGQQLWIGAR' A
#
# COMPACT_ATOMS: atom_id res chain seq x y z
N MET A 1 -33.42 18.14 3.92
CA MET A 1 -32.70 18.47 2.67
C MET A 1 -31.80 17.28 2.36
N PRO A 2 -31.97 16.56 1.24
CA PRO A 2 -30.99 15.55 0.86
C PRO A 2 -29.72 16.25 0.34
N THR A 3 -28.58 15.92 0.92
CA THR A 3 -27.26 16.38 0.48
C THR A 3 -26.98 15.82 -0.91
N ALA A 4 -26.64 16.68 -1.87
CA ALA A 4 -26.20 16.23 -3.19
C ALA A 4 -24.97 15.32 -3.04
N PRO A 5 -24.84 14.25 -3.84
CA PRO A 5 -23.67 13.38 -3.77
C PRO A 5 -22.41 14.19 -4.14
N ILE A 6 -21.36 14.05 -3.33
CA ILE A 6 -20.04 14.58 -3.66
C ILE A 6 -19.60 13.86 -4.95
N ALA A 7 -19.32 14.61 -6.00
CA ALA A 7 -18.75 14.05 -7.22
C ALA A 7 -17.35 13.54 -6.88
N THR A 8 -17.18 12.22 -6.74
CA THR A 8 -15.90 11.60 -6.38
C THR A 8 -14.97 11.44 -7.59
N TRP A 9 -15.53 11.32 -8.79
CA TRP A 9 -14.76 11.04 -10.00
C TRP A 9 -14.25 12.33 -10.65
N GLY A 10 -12.94 12.44 -10.85
CA GLY A 10 -12.31 13.59 -11.51
C GLY A 10 -12.25 14.87 -10.67
N ASP A 11 -12.73 14.83 -9.43
CA ASP A 11 -12.61 15.95 -8.49
C ASP A 11 -11.16 16.14 -8.05
N PRO A 12 -10.57 17.34 -8.21
CA PRO A 12 -9.18 17.60 -7.83
C PRO A 12 -8.86 17.32 -6.36
N ALA A 13 -9.79 17.58 -5.44
CA ALA A 13 -9.58 17.31 -4.02
C ALA A 13 -9.52 15.81 -3.74
N HIS A 14 -10.40 15.03 -4.37
CA HIS A 14 -10.34 13.57 -4.29
C HIS A 14 -9.06 13.00 -4.90
N LEU A 15 -8.59 13.54 -6.04
CA LEU A 15 -7.33 13.12 -6.66
C LEU A 15 -6.12 13.41 -5.74
N ALA A 16 -6.09 14.58 -5.10
CA ALA A 16 -5.03 14.91 -4.14
C ALA A 16 -5.04 13.96 -2.93
N TRP A 17 -6.23 13.60 -2.43
CA TRP A 17 -6.37 12.62 -1.37
C TRP A 17 -5.87 11.23 -1.79
N LEU A 18 -6.15 10.78 -3.00
CA LEU A 18 -5.65 9.50 -3.53
C LEU A 18 -4.12 9.45 -3.59
N GLU A 19 -3.47 10.55 -3.99
CA GLU A 19 -2.00 10.60 -4.06
C GLU A 19 -1.36 10.59 -2.67
N ASP A 20 -1.93 11.34 -1.72
CA ASP A 20 -1.48 11.33 -0.33
C ASP A 20 -1.65 9.93 0.29
N HIS A 21 -2.80 9.30 0.07
CA HIS A 21 -3.06 7.96 0.58
C HIS A 21 -2.16 6.90 -0.06
N ARG A 22 -1.86 7.02 -1.36
CA ARG A 22 -0.85 6.20 -2.04
C ARG A 22 0.52 6.34 -1.36
N THR A 23 0.92 7.56 -1.02
CA THR A 23 2.19 7.82 -0.33
C THR A 23 2.24 7.12 1.02
N GLN A 24 1.17 7.22 1.82
CA GLN A 24 1.07 6.53 3.11
C GLN A 24 1.19 5.00 2.99
N LEU A 25 0.61 4.40 1.96
CA LEU A 25 0.73 2.96 1.70
C LEU A 25 2.18 2.56 1.36
N LEU A 26 2.89 3.39 0.60
CA LEU A 26 4.29 3.16 0.27
C LEU A 26 5.19 3.32 1.49
N ASP A 27 4.95 4.32 2.33
CA ASP A 27 5.72 4.54 3.56
C ASP A 27 5.57 3.37 4.55
N PHE A 28 4.39 2.73 4.58
CA PHE A 28 4.16 1.52 5.36
C PHE A 28 4.89 0.28 4.81
N TYR A 29 4.86 0.09 3.49
CA TYR A 29 5.28 -1.15 2.84
C TYR A 29 6.76 -1.18 2.43
N ALA A 30 7.25 -0.08 1.87
CA ALA A 30 8.56 -0.01 1.22
C ALA A 30 9.78 -0.24 2.15
N PRO A 31 9.77 0.16 3.44
CA PRO A 31 10.96 0.05 4.28
C PRO A 31 11.47 -1.38 4.49
N GLU A 32 10.55 -2.34 4.61
CA GLU A 32 10.89 -3.71 5.02
C GLU A 32 10.56 -4.79 3.98
N VAL A 33 9.96 -4.43 2.84
CA VAL A 33 9.52 -5.46 1.89
C VAL A 33 10.67 -6.12 1.14
N CYS A 34 11.74 -5.40 0.80
CA CYS A 34 12.82 -5.95 0.00
C CYS A 34 13.73 -6.86 0.82
N ARG A 35 14.01 -8.07 0.31
CA ARG A 35 14.99 -9.00 0.90
C ARG A 35 16.38 -8.74 0.34
N ALA A 36 17.42 -8.93 1.16
CA ALA A 36 18.82 -8.75 0.74
C ALA A 36 19.24 -9.76 -0.34
N GLU A 37 18.72 -10.98 -0.26
CA GLU A 37 18.96 -12.08 -1.21
C GLU A 37 18.05 -12.03 -2.45
N GLY A 38 17.18 -11.02 -2.54
CA GLY A 38 16.19 -10.87 -3.60
C GLY A 38 14.81 -11.42 -3.23
N GLY A 39 13.79 -10.88 -3.90
CA GLY A 39 12.38 -11.13 -3.60
C GLY A 39 11.85 -10.22 -2.49
N TYR A 40 10.67 -10.58 -1.98
CA TYR A 40 9.91 -9.75 -1.05
C TYR A 40 9.52 -10.51 0.22
N HIS A 41 9.51 -9.80 1.34
CA HIS A 41 8.97 -10.25 2.62
C HIS A 41 7.44 -10.22 2.63
N TRP A 42 6.85 -11.07 3.46
CA TRP A 42 5.48 -10.85 3.93
C TRP A 42 5.51 -9.72 4.97
N ILE A 43 4.68 -8.68 4.80
CA ILE A 43 4.57 -7.56 5.75
C ILE A 43 3.39 -7.79 6.70
N GLY A 44 3.65 -7.64 7.99
CA GLY A 44 2.67 -7.70 9.07
C GLY A 44 1.78 -6.46 9.11
N ASN A 45 0.77 -6.49 9.98
CA ASN A 45 -0.14 -5.35 10.18
C ASN A 45 0.53 -4.14 10.86
N ASP A 46 1.71 -4.35 11.43
CA ASP A 46 2.57 -3.36 12.05
C ASP A 46 3.59 -2.75 11.08
N GLY A 47 3.65 -3.21 9.84
CA GLY A 47 4.63 -2.78 8.84
C GLY A 47 5.95 -3.53 8.89
N HIS A 48 6.09 -4.50 9.80
CA HIS A 48 7.31 -5.28 9.94
C HIS A 48 7.28 -6.56 9.10
N ALA A 49 8.43 -6.98 8.59
CA ALA A 49 8.57 -8.24 7.90
C ALA A 49 8.28 -9.43 8.84
N ILE A 50 7.65 -10.49 8.31
CA ILE A 50 7.41 -11.76 9.02
C ILE A 50 8.28 -12.86 8.37
N PRO A 51 9.53 -13.08 8.83
CA PRO A 51 10.44 -14.05 8.21
C PRO A 51 9.89 -15.48 8.14
N ALA A 52 9.05 -15.86 9.10
CA ALA A 52 8.45 -17.19 9.18
C ALA A 52 7.53 -17.55 7.99
N GLN A 53 7.03 -16.55 7.24
CA GLN A 53 6.18 -16.79 6.05
C GLN A 53 6.96 -17.13 4.78
N GLY A 54 8.30 -17.08 4.83
CA GLY A 54 9.17 -17.41 3.70
C GLY A 54 9.00 -16.47 2.50
N GLN A 55 9.27 -16.97 1.30
CA GLN A 55 9.04 -16.26 0.04
C GLN A 55 7.81 -16.85 -0.65
N GLN A 56 6.93 -15.99 -1.12
CA GLN A 56 5.72 -16.38 -1.83
C GLN A 56 5.79 -15.86 -3.26
N LEU A 57 5.67 -16.76 -4.26
CA LEU A 57 5.77 -16.41 -5.68
C LEU A 57 4.82 -15.26 -6.06
N TRP A 58 3.60 -15.28 -5.53
CA TRP A 58 2.58 -14.29 -5.83
C TRP A 58 2.84 -12.92 -5.19
N ILE A 59 3.65 -12.83 -4.14
CA ILE A 59 4.14 -11.55 -3.61
C ILE A 59 5.25 -11.03 -4.54
N GLY A 60 6.16 -11.92 -4.96
CA GLY A 60 7.23 -11.62 -5.92
C GLY A 60 6.78 -11.03 -7.26
N ALA A 61 5.57 -11.39 -7.70
CA ALA A 61 5.06 -11.04 -9.02
C ALA A 61 4.07 -9.86 -9.04
N ARG A 62 3.71 -9.29 -7.89
CA ARG A 62 2.81 -8.12 -7.76
C ARG A 62 3.59 -6.83 -7.67
#